data_AF-A0A6G2DNG8-F1
#
_entry.id   AF-A0A6G2DNG8-F1
#
_cell.length_a   1.000
_cell.length_b   1.000
_cell.length_c   1.000
_cell.angle_alpha   90.00
_cell.angle_beta   90.00
_cell.angle_gamma   90.00
#
_symmetry.space_group_name_H-M   'P 1'
#
loop_
_entity.id
_entity.type
_entity.pdbx_description
1 polymer ?
#
loop_
_entity_poly.entity_id
_entity_poly.type
_entity_poly.pdbx_seq_one_letter_code
_entity_poly.pdbx_strand_id
1 'polypeptide(L)'
;MIELYDRYSHESRDLHESLVATGLSQLGVVIDADGFLPDGLLSPFTYYLGYEDGKPLYFNQVPVSDFWEILGDNQSACIEDVTQERAVIHYADGMQARLVKQVDWKDLEGRVRQVDHYNRFGACFAKTTYSADSEPIMTVYQDVNGQQV
;
A
#
# COMPACT_ATOMS: atom_id res chain seq x y z
N MET A 1 24.68 13.72 -3.45
CA MET A 1 24.21 12.92 -4.58
C MET A 1 22.84 12.41 -4.23
N ILE A 2 21.86 12.56 -5.11
CA ILE A 2 20.50 12.04 -4.90
C ILE A 2 20.33 10.83 -5.80
N GLU A 3 19.82 9.74 -5.24
CA GLU A 3 19.34 8.58 -5.98
C GLU A 3 17.85 8.77 -6.20
N LEU A 4 17.40 8.72 -7.45
CA LEU A 4 16.00 8.87 -7.81
C LEU A 4 15.54 7.61 -8.54
N TYR A 5 14.57 6.92 -7.94
CA TYR A 5 13.99 5.69 -8.47
C TYR A 5 12.53 5.94 -8.85
N ASP A 6 12.10 5.40 -9.98
CA ASP A 6 10.68 5.46 -10.34
C ASP A 6 9.84 4.58 -9.40
N ARG A 7 10.35 3.39 -9.05
CA ARG A 7 9.69 2.38 -8.19
C ARG A 7 10.72 1.66 -7.33
N TYR A 8 10.27 1.12 -6.20
CA TYR A 8 11.11 0.31 -5.31
C TYR A 8 10.98 -1.20 -5.60
N SER A 9 11.58 -1.63 -6.71
CA SER A 9 11.68 -3.04 -7.11
C SER A 9 12.95 -3.71 -6.57
N HIS A 10 13.09 -5.03 -6.80
CA HIS A 10 14.31 -5.78 -6.46
C HIS A 10 15.57 -5.14 -7.09
N GLU A 11 15.50 -4.73 -8.35
CA GLU A 11 16.63 -4.13 -9.07
C GLU A 11 17.04 -2.77 -8.48
N SER A 12 16.05 -1.94 -8.14
CA SER A 12 16.31 -0.65 -7.49
C SER A 12 16.92 -0.83 -6.09
N ARG A 13 16.48 -1.87 -5.38
CA ARG A 13 17.01 -2.25 -4.07
C ARG A 13 18.46 -2.69 -4.16
N ASP A 14 18.80 -3.59 -5.09
CA ASP A 14 20.18 -4.06 -5.27
C ASP A 14 21.14 -2.90 -5.55
N LEU A 15 20.71 -1.94 -6.40
CA LEU A 15 21.48 -0.73 -6.68
C LEU A 15 21.64 0.14 -5.44
N HIS A 16 20.54 0.40 -4.71
CA HIS A 16 20.58 1.21 -3.49
C HIS A 16 21.51 0.61 -2.43
N GLU A 17 21.35 -0.68 -2.13
CA GLU A 17 22.19 -1.40 -1.16
C GLU A 17 23.67 -1.36 -1.56
N SER A 18 23.99 -1.46 -2.86
CA SER A 18 25.36 -1.34 -3.37
C SER A 18 25.94 0.08 -3.16
N LEU A 19 25.14 1.13 -3.37
CA LEU A 19 25.56 2.52 -3.15
C LEU A 19 25.74 2.84 -1.67
N VAL A 20 24.88 2.29 -0.80
CA VAL A 20 25.01 2.38 0.65
C VAL A 20 26.30 1.69 1.12
N ALA A 21 26.57 0.46 0.64
CA ALA A 21 27.75 -0.31 1.01
C ALA A 21 29.07 0.37 0.62
N THR A 22 29.07 1.18 -0.45
CA THR A 22 30.25 1.94 -0.91
C THR A 22 30.37 3.33 -0.27
N GLY A 23 29.42 3.73 0.59
CA GLY A 23 29.37 5.06 1.20
C GLY A 23 29.06 6.19 0.21
N LEU A 24 28.51 5.85 -0.96
CA LEU A 24 28.14 6.81 -2.00
C LEU A 24 26.69 7.29 -1.88
N SER A 25 25.85 6.56 -1.16
CA SER A 25 24.45 6.94 -0.92
C SER A 25 24.34 8.09 0.09
N GLN A 26 23.57 9.13 -0.24
CA GLN A 26 23.29 10.26 0.65
C GLN A 26 21.79 10.49 0.84
N LEU A 27 20.99 10.33 -0.21
CA LEU A 27 19.54 10.48 -0.17
C LEU A 27 18.91 9.66 -1.30
N GLY A 28 18.12 8.65 -0.92
CA GLY A 28 17.31 7.88 -1.86
C GLY A 28 15.86 8.35 -1.88
N VAL A 29 15.37 8.66 -3.08
CA VAL A 29 14.00 9.11 -3.32
C VAL A 29 13.33 8.15 -4.28
N VAL A 30 12.13 7.69 -3.93
CA VAL A 30 11.28 6.84 -4.78
C VAL A 30 10.06 7.66 -5.18
N ILE A 31 9.80 7.77 -6.49
CA ILE A 31 8.65 8.53 -7.01
C ILE A 31 7.33 7.84 -6.67
N ASP A 32 7.28 6.51 -6.75
CA ASP A 32 6.09 5.73 -6.38
C ASP A 32 5.68 5.95 -4.91
N ALA A 33 4.39 5.87 -4.65
CA ALA A 33 3.82 6.03 -3.31
C ALA A 33 3.77 4.68 -2.58
N ASP A 34 4.89 3.96 -2.50
CA ASP A 34 4.93 2.67 -1.83
C ASP A 34 4.87 2.84 -0.31
N GLY A 35 3.85 2.26 0.32
CA GLY A 35 3.64 2.28 1.77
C GLY A 35 4.64 1.43 2.57
N PHE A 36 5.46 0.61 1.89
CA PHE A 36 6.40 -0.33 2.51
C PHE A 36 7.87 0.00 2.27
N LEU A 37 8.17 1.26 1.92
CA LEU A 37 9.57 1.70 1.79
C LEU A 37 10.37 1.44 3.08
N PRO A 38 11.60 0.92 2.97
CA PRO A 38 12.49 0.75 4.11
C PRO A 38 12.96 2.11 4.64
N ASP A 39 13.48 2.09 5.86
CA ASP A 39 14.07 3.29 6.46
C ASP A 39 15.25 3.80 5.63
N GLY A 40 15.33 5.13 5.48
CA GLY A 40 16.35 5.80 4.68
C GLY A 40 15.93 6.13 3.24
N LEU A 41 14.85 5.54 2.73
CA LEU A 41 14.22 5.95 1.48
C LEU A 41 12.99 6.81 1.74
N LEU A 42 12.79 7.81 0.87
CA LEU A 42 11.66 8.75 0.98
C LEU A 42 10.84 8.73 -0.31
N SER A 43 9.53 8.90 -0.19
CA SER A 43 8.66 9.23 -1.32
C SER A 43 8.02 10.59 -1.07
N PRO A 44 7.93 11.47 -2.09
CA PRO A 44 7.29 12.78 -1.92
C PRO A 44 5.82 12.66 -1.48
N PHE A 45 5.16 11.53 -1.77
CA PHE A 45 3.78 11.29 -1.38
C PHE A 45 3.63 10.85 0.08
N THR A 46 4.59 10.10 0.62
CA THR A 46 4.51 9.58 2.00
C THR A 46 5.22 10.48 3.02
N TYR A 47 6.20 11.29 2.58
CA TYR A 47 7.04 12.11 3.44
C TYR A 47 6.25 13.07 4.36
N TYR A 48 5.16 13.63 3.85
CA TYR A 48 4.37 14.63 4.58
C TYR A 48 3.25 14.04 5.45
N LEU A 49 3.10 12.71 5.47
CA LEU A 49 1.95 12.07 6.13
C LEU A 49 2.15 11.82 7.63
N GLY A 50 3.38 11.89 8.13
CA GLY A 50 3.67 11.85 9.57
C GLY A 50 3.50 10.49 10.25
N TYR A 51 3.49 9.38 9.50
CA TYR A 51 3.49 8.03 10.08
C TYR A 51 4.90 7.60 10.50
N GLU A 52 5.10 7.31 11.79
CA GLU A 52 6.42 6.93 12.34
C GLU A 52 6.41 5.60 13.11
N ASP A 53 5.27 5.17 13.65
CA ASP A 53 5.13 3.96 14.46
C ASP A 53 3.85 3.21 14.10
N GLY A 54 3.84 1.91 14.37
CA GLY A 54 2.75 1.02 14.05
C GLY A 54 3.22 -0.35 13.57
N LYS A 55 2.27 -1.18 13.16
CA LYS A 55 2.55 -2.50 12.59
C LYS A 55 1.65 -2.70 11.38
N PRO A 56 2.17 -3.32 10.30
CA PRO A 56 1.35 -3.59 9.13
C PRO A 56 0.15 -4.45 9.53
N LEU A 57 -1.01 -4.20 8.91
CA LEU A 57 -2.18 -5.03 9.15
C LEU A 57 -1.93 -6.44 8.62
N TYR A 58 -2.29 -7.43 9.41
CA TYR A 58 -2.50 -8.78 8.93
C TYR A 58 -3.84 -8.83 8.18
N PHE A 59 -3.99 -9.74 7.21
CA PHE A 59 -5.14 -9.74 6.29
C PHE A 59 -6.52 -9.70 6.98
N ASN A 60 -6.68 -10.35 8.14
CA ASN A 60 -7.93 -10.40 8.88
C ASN A 60 -8.18 -9.18 9.79
N GLN A 61 -7.30 -8.17 9.74
CA GLN A 61 -7.39 -6.93 10.51
C GLN A 61 -7.87 -5.75 9.65
N VAL A 62 -8.10 -5.95 8.35
CA VAL A 62 -8.69 -4.93 7.50
C VAL A 62 -10.07 -4.54 8.07
N PRO A 63 -10.33 -3.24 8.28
CA PRO A 63 -11.63 -2.80 8.76
C PRO A 63 -12.70 -3.08 7.71
N VAL A 64 -13.72 -3.85 8.11
CA VAL A 64 -14.87 -4.25 7.28
C VAL A 64 -16.17 -3.96 8.01
N SER A 65 -17.28 -3.91 7.27
CA SER A 65 -18.61 -3.80 7.85
C SER A 65 -18.94 -4.99 8.75
N ASP A 66 -19.86 -4.78 9.70
CA ASP A 66 -20.29 -5.84 10.61
C ASP A 66 -20.77 -7.08 9.84
N PHE A 67 -20.37 -8.25 10.34
CA PHE A 67 -20.70 -9.59 9.80
C PHE A 67 -20.11 -9.93 8.43
N TRP A 68 -19.28 -9.07 7.83
CA TRP A 68 -18.53 -9.44 6.64
C TRP A 68 -17.41 -10.41 6.98
N GLU A 69 -17.16 -11.36 6.09
CA GLU A 69 -16.15 -12.40 6.27
C GLU A 69 -14.88 -12.05 5.48
N ILE A 70 -13.72 -12.38 6.06
CA ILE A 70 -12.42 -12.25 5.38
C ILE A 70 -11.82 -13.65 5.25
N LEU A 71 -11.66 -14.11 4.01
CA LEU A 71 -11.15 -15.42 3.65
C LEU A 71 -9.80 -15.26 2.95
N GLY A 72 -8.72 -15.81 3.51
CA GLY A 72 -7.37 -15.61 2.99
C GLY A 72 -6.59 -16.89 2.75
N ASP A 73 -5.88 -16.94 1.64
CA ASP A 73 -4.86 -17.95 1.36
C ASP A 73 -3.45 -17.34 1.44
N ASN A 74 -2.45 -17.98 0.84
CA ASN A 74 -1.07 -17.50 0.86
C ASN A 74 -0.76 -16.44 -0.23
N GLN A 75 -1.64 -16.23 -1.20
CA GLN A 75 -1.47 -15.31 -2.32
C GLN A 75 -2.28 -14.03 -2.11
N SER A 76 -3.52 -14.14 -1.64
CA SER A 76 -4.42 -13.00 -1.40
C SER A 76 -5.49 -13.33 -0.36
N ALA A 77 -6.34 -12.35 -0.06
CA ALA A 77 -7.58 -12.58 0.67
C ALA A 77 -8.78 -11.91 -0.01
N CYS A 78 -9.97 -12.45 0.25
CA CYS A 78 -11.26 -11.98 -0.22
C CYS A 78 -12.07 -11.46 0.96
N ILE A 79 -12.81 -10.38 0.75
CA ILE A 79 -13.81 -9.87 1.70
C ILE A 79 -15.19 -10.12 1.11
N GLU A 80 -16.04 -10.83 1.85
CA GLU A 80 -17.36 -11.26 1.40
C GLU A 80 -18.49 -10.77 2.31
N ASP A 81 -19.60 -10.44 1.69
CA ASP A 81 -20.89 -10.20 2.34
C ASP A 81 -21.80 -11.40 2.04
N VAL A 82 -21.90 -12.31 3.00
CA VAL A 82 -22.58 -13.62 2.90
C VAL A 82 -21.94 -14.56 1.87
N THR A 83 -22.10 -14.28 0.58
CA THR A 83 -21.47 -15.02 -0.54
C THR A 83 -21.09 -14.10 -1.69
N GLN A 84 -21.24 -12.78 -1.51
CA GLN A 84 -20.92 -11.81 -2.53
C GLN A 84 -19.55 -11.22 -2.24
N GLU A 85 -18.63 -11.37 -3.19
CA GLU A 85 -17.32 -10.73 -3.14
C GLU A 85 -17.48 -9.20 -3.16
N ARG A 86 -16.86 -8.54 -2.18
CA ARG A 86 -16.89 -7.10 -1.98
C ARG A 86 -15.53 -6.45 -2.16
N ALA A 87 -14.46 -7.16 -1.83
CA ALA A 87 -13.11 -6.66 -2.04
C ALA A 87 -12.08 -7.78 -2.14
N VAL A 88 -10.93 -7.44 -2.72
CA VAL A 88 -9.74 -8.30 -2.74
C VAL A 88 -8.61 -7.60 -2.00
N ILE A 89 -7.97 -8.30 -1.08
CA ILE A 89 -6.81 -7.85 -0.33
C ILE A 89 -5.55 -8.39 -1.02
N HIS A 90 -4.66 -7.50 -1.40
CA HIS A 90 -3.34 -7.83 -1.95
C HIS A 90 -2.27 -7.73 -0.87
N TYR A 91 -1.43 -8.75 -0.80
CA TYR A 91 -0.36 -8.81 0.19
C TYR A 91 0.88 -8.01 -0.23
N ALA A 92 1.63 -7.53 0.75
CA ALA A 92 2.91 -6.87 0.55
C ALA A 92 3.96 -7.87 0.03
N ASP A 93 4.68 -7.45 -1.02
CA ASP A 93 5.71 -8.26 -1.66
C ASP A 93 6.88 -8.56 -0.71
N GLY A 94 7.49 -9.74 -0.87
CA GLY A 94 8.72 -10.09 -0.15
C GLY A 94 8.55 -10.46 1.33
N MET A 95 7.35 -10.38 1.89
CA MET A 95 7.05 -10.80 3.27
C MET A 95 6.08 -11.98 3.26
N GLN A 96 6.50 -13.16 3.74
CA GLN A 96 5.64 -14.37 3.86
C GLN A 96 4.51 -14.22 4.91
N ALA A 97 4.21 -13.00 5.33
CA ALA A 97 3.40 -12.71 6.51
C ALA A 97 1.98 -12.23 6.17
N ARG A 98 1.48 -12.41 4.93
CA ARG A 98 0.10 -12.02 4.52
C ARG A 98 -0.29 -10.61 4.99
N LEU A 99 0.67 -9.69 4.89
CA LEU A 99 0.52 -8.32 5.36
C LEU A 99 -0.18 -7.51 4.28
N VAL A 100 -1.12 -6.66 4.66
CA VAL A 100 -1.96 -5.91 3.72
C VAL A 100 -1.15 -4.80 3.07
N LYS A 101 -1.05 -4.81 1.74
CA LYS A 101 -0.52 -3.70 0.94
C LYS A 101 -1.63 -2.85 0.36
N GLN A 102 -2.68 -3.49 -0.14
CA GLN A 102 -3.74 -2.84 -0.89
C GLN A 102 -5.05 -3.60 -0.73
N VAL A 103 -6.19 -2.89 -0.76
CA VAL A 103 -7.53 -3.48 -0.79
C VAL A 103 -8.34 -2.89 -1.94
N ASP A 104 -8.74 -3.74 -2.88
CA ASP A 104 -9.53 -3.38 -4.04
C ASP A 104 -11.01 -3.59 -3.75
N TRP A 105 -11.74 -2.52 -3.50
CA TRP A 105 -13.19 -2.56 -3.27
C TRP A 105 -13.95 -2.59 -4.59
N LYS A 106 -14.88 -3.53 -4.69
CA LYS A 106 -15.64 -3.85 -5.90
C LYS A 106 -17.11 -3.49 -5.77
N ASP A 107 -17.73 -3.17 -6.89
CA ASP A 107 -19.19 -3.10 -7.00
C ASP A 107 -19.83 -4.48 -7.16
N LEU A 108 -21.17 -4.52 -7.27
CA LEU A 108 -21.94 -5.75 -7.44
C LEU A 108 -21.63 -6.50 -8.75
N GLU A 109 -21.04 -5.82 -9.73
CA GLU A 109 -20.64 -6.38 -11.02
C GLU A 109 -19.18 -6.87 -11.00
N GLY A 110 -18.49 -6.76 -9.86
CA GLY A 110 -17.10 -7.17 -9.66
C GLY A 110 -16.07 -6.15 -10.18
N ARG A 111 -16.49 -4.93 -10.55
CA ARG A 111 -15.57 -3.88 -11.03
C ARG A 111 -14.99 -3.12 -9.85
N VAL A 112 -13.70 -2.83 -9.90
CA VAL A 112 -13.01 -2.04 -8.87
C VAL A 112 -13.50 -0.58 -8.93
N ARG A 113 -13.91 -0.05 -7.77
CA ARG A 113 -14.38 1.33 -7.61
C ARG A 113 -13.48 2.16 -6.71
N GLN A 114 -12.82 1.51 -5.76
CA GLN A 114 -11.89 2.16 -4.85
C GLN A 114 -10.74 1.20 -4.54
N VAL A 115 -9.55 1.76 -4.40
CA VAL A 115 -8.36 1.05 -3.94
C VAL A 115 -7.85 1.76 -2.70
N ASP A 116 -7.80 1.05 -1.58
CA ASP A 116 -7.23 1.53 -0.34
C ASP A 116 -5.77 1.06 -0.24
N HIS A 117 -4.84 2.00 -0.06
CA HIS A 117 -3.41 1.74 0.05
C HIS A 117 -2.99 1.76 1.51
N TYR A 118 -2.31 0.69 1.95
CA TYR A 118 -1.86 0.51 3.33
C TYR A 118 -0.34 0.62 3.42
N ASN A 119 0.14 1.14 4.56
CA ASN A 119 1.56 1.28 4.82
C ASN A 119 2.07 0.28 5.87
N ARG A 120 3.40 0.25 6.03
CA ARG A 120 4.10 -0.58 7.04
C ARG A 120 3.73 -0.25 8.49
N PHE A 121 3.00 0.82 8.73
CA PHE A 121 2.52 1.24 10.05
C PHE A 121 1.08 0.78 10.33
N GLY A 122 0.42 0.15 9.35
CA GLY A 122 -0.94 -0.38 9.48
C GLY A 122 -2.05 0.64 9.20
N ALA A 123 -1.70 1.80 8.64
CA ALA A 123 -2.66 2.83 8.28
C ALA A 123 -3.02 2.76 6.79
N CYS A 124 -4.29 3.00 6.47
CA CYS A 124 -4.72 3.34 5.11
C CYS A 124 -4.35 4.80 4.85
N PHE A 125 -3.25 5.02 4.13
CA PHE A 125 -2.67 6.36 3.95
C PHE A 125 -3.10 7.01 2.62
N ALA A 126 -3.63 6.23 1.68
CA ALA A 126 -4.13 6.76 0.43
C ALA A 126 -5.33 5.97 -0.10
N LYS A 127 -6.18 6.64 -0.87
CA LYS A 127 -7.33 6.02 -1.56
C LYS A 127 -7.39 6.46 -3.00
N THR A 128 -7.43 5.51 -3.92
CA THR A 128 -7.63 5.77 -5.36
C THR A 128 -9.06 5.46 -5.75
N THR A 129 -9.75 6.42 -6.37
CA THR A 129 -11.11 6.24 -6.88
C THR A 129 -11.07 5.93 -8.38
N TYR A 130 -11.91 4.99 -8.81
CA TYR A 130 -11.98 4.51 -10.20
C TYR A 130 -13.28 4.95 -10.88
N SER A 131 -13.21 5.18 -12.20
CA SER A 131 -14.33 5.55 -13.06
C SER A 131 -15.27 4.38 -13.33
N ALA A 132 -16.41 4.66 -13.97
CA ALA A 132 -17.35 3.66 -14.49
C ALA A 132 -16.65 2.59 -15.35
N ASP A 133 -15.64 3.02 -16.12
CA ASP A 133 -14.84 2.25 -17.07
C ASP A 133 -13.61 1.57 -16.44
N SER A 134 -13.49 1.59 -15.11
CA SER A 134 -12.37 1.01 -14.34
C SER A 134 -11.01 1.69 -14.60
N GLU A 135 -11.02 2.99 -14.88
CA GLU A 135 -9.81 3.81 -14.96
C GLU A 135 -9.60 4.62 -13.67
N PRO A 136 -8.37 4.75 -13.15
CA PRO A 136 -8.10 5.56 -11.96
C PRO A 136 -8.33 7.05 -12.24
N ILE A 137 -9.16 7.71 -11.44
CA ILE A 137 -9.48 9.14 -11.59
C ILE A 137 -8.62 10.00 -10.67
N MET A 138 -8.51 9.61 -9.40
CA MET A 138 -7.92 10.44 -8.36
C MET A 138 -7.38 9.57 -7.24
N THR A 139 -6.21 9.94 -6.72
CA THR A 139 -5.66 9.41 -5.47
C THR A 139 -5.60 10.52 -4.44
N VAL A 140 -6.17 10.26 -3.26
CA VAL A 140 -6.15 11.17 -2.12
C VAL A 140 -5.25 10.58 -1.04
N TYR A 141 -4.31 11.38 -0.54
CA TYR A 141 -3.42 11.01 0.56
C TYR A 141 -3.92 11.60 1.88
N GLN A 142 -3.71 10.88 2.97
CA GLN A 142 -4.13 11.27 4.31
C GLN A 142 -2.96 11.18 5.28
N ASP A 143 -2.84 12.18 6.14
CA ASP A 143 -1.86 12.19 7.22
C ASP A 143 -2.30 11.28 8.39
N VAL A 144 -1.42 11.15 9.38
CA VAL A 144 -1.64 10.38 10.61
C VAL A 144 -2.88 10.82 11.42
N ASN A 145 -3.36 12.05 11.22
CA ASN A 145 -4.56 12.58 11.85
C ASN A 145 -5.83 12.37 11.01
N GLY A 146 -5.71 11.78 9.82
CA GLY A 146 -6.80 11.60 8.86
C GLY A 146 -7.14 12.85 8.04
N GLN A 147 -6.28 13.87 8.05
CA GLN A 147 -6.45 15.06 7.23
C GLN A 147 -5.87 14.82 5.82
N GLN A 148 -6.58 15.29 4.79
CA GLN A 148 -6.08 15.22 3.42
C GLN A 148 -4.91 16.19 3.21
N VAL A 149 -3.86 15.71 2.53
CA VAL A 149 -2.64 16.47 2.20
C VAL A 149 -2.52 16.68 0.69
#